data_AF-A0A1S9PN73-F1
#
_entry.id   AF-A0A1S9PN73-F1
#
_cell.length_a   1.000
_cell.length_b   1.000
_cell.length_c   1.000
_cell.angle_alpha   90.00
_cell.angle_beta   90.00
_cell.angle_gamma   90.00
#
_symmetry.space_group_name_H-M   'P 1'
#
loop_
_entity.id
_entity.type
_entity.pdbx_description
1 polymer ?
#
loop_
_entity_poly.entity_id
_entity_poly.type
_entity_poly.pdbx_seq_one_letter_code
_entity_poly.pdbx_strand_id
1 'polypeptide(L)'
;MEITDFEFLTHGKNKRSICAALKLDAETKGWFNEVMNILAPGKKINRPHITIARDIPIESFNILWPYFQKLEYNDRFIMDHLDILEQEISDYYCPMLPFRKIAFSKSDC
;
A
#
# COMPACT_ATOMS: atom_id res chain seq x y z
N MET A 1 -11.73 5.93 -1.01
CA MET A 1 -10.57 5.43 -1.79
C MET A 1 -11.03 4.47 -2.87
N GLU A 2 -10.26 4.36 -3.96
CA GLU A 2 -10.56 3.48 -5.10
C GLU A 2 -9.29 2.73 -5.54
N ILE A 3 -9.42 1.43 -5.80
CA ILE A 3 -8.45 0.63 -6.56
C ILE A 3 -8.83 0.78 -8.03
N THR A 4 -7.91 1.27 -8.86
CA THR A 4 -8.21 1.56 -10.27
C THR A 4 -7.35 0.80 -11.27
N ASP A 5 -6.18 0.33 -10.84
CA ASP A 5 -5.18 -0.27 -11.73
C ASP A 5 -4.18 -1.08 -10.92
N PHE A 6 -3.25 -1.74 -11.61
CA PHE A 6 -2.07 -2.35 -11.05
C PHE A 6 -0.82 -1.56 -11.43
N GLU A 7 0.17 -1.59 -10.55
CA GLU A 7 1.49 -1.04 -10.79
C GLU A 7 2.56 -1.99 -10.25
N PHE A 8 3.84 -1.67 -10.49
CA PHE A 8 4.92 -2.44 -9.91
C PHE A 8 6.03 -1.56 -9.34
N LEU A 9 6.64 -2.05 -8.26
CA LEU A 9 7.82 -1.46 -7.65
C LEU A 9 9.07 -2.20 -8.12
N THR A 10 10.17 -1.45 -8.23
CA THR A 10 11.47 -1.98 -8.65
C THR A 10 12.41 -2.07 -7.45
N HIS A 11 12.88 -3.28 -7.16
CA HIS A 11 13.87 -3.55 -6.10
C HIS A 11 15.20 -3.97 -6.73
N GLY A 12 16.08 -2.98 -6.96
CA GLY A 12 17.31 -3.19 -7.70
C GLY A 12 17.05 -3.72 -9.12
N LYS A 13 17.98 -4.51 -9.66
CA LYS A 13 17.89 -4.97 -11.06
C LYS A 13 16.96 -6.16 -11.25
N ASN A 14 16.89 -7.08 -10.28
CA ASN A 14 16.40 -8.45 -10.54
C ASN A 14 15.07 -8.79 -9.87
N LYS A 15 14.49 -7.88 -9.06
CA LYS A 15 13.25 -8.15 -8.33
C LYS A 15 12.21 -7.07 -8.54
N ARG A 16 10.95 -7.47 -8.56
CA ARG A 16 9.79 -6.58 -8.67
C ARG A 16 8.75 -6.91 -7.60
N SER A 17 7.86 -5.97 -7.32
CA SER A 17 6.64 -6.23 -6.54
C SER A 17 5.46 -5.73 -7.34
N ILE A 18 4.35 -6.48 -7.34
CA ILE A 18 3.11 -6.08 -7.98
C ILE A 18 2.19 -5.50 -6.91
N CYS A 19 1.57 -4.38 -7.21
CA CYS A 19 0.74 -3.62 -6.31
C CYS A 19 -0.58 -3.24 -6.98
N ALA A 20 -1.66 -3.15 -6.20
CA ALA A 20 -2.87 -2.45 -6.60
C ALA A 20 -2.67 -0.95 -6.37
N ALA A 21 -2.84 -0.14 -7.42
CA ALA A 21 -2.73 1.31 -7.35
C ALA A 21 -3.97 1.91 -6.69
N LEU A 22 -3.75 2.81 -5.72
CA LEU A 22 -4.84 3.51 -5.06
C LEU A 22 -4.99 4.92 -5.60
N LYS A 23 -6.23 5.29 -5.88
CA LYS A 23 -6.66 6.65 -6.14
C LYS A 23 -7.32 7.21 -4.88
N LEU A 24 -6.74 8.28 -4.36
CA LEU A 24 -7.30 9.03 -3.24
C LEU A 24 -8.27 10.08 -3.77
N ASP A 25 -9.45 10.16 -3.18
CA ASP A 25 -10.32 11.33 -3.29
C ASP A 25 -9.72 12.54 -2.56
N ALA A 26 -10.28 13.73 -2.79
CA ALA A 26 -9.73 14.99 -2.30
C ALA A 26 -9.68 15.04 -0.76
N GLU A 27 -10.74 14.57 -0.11
CA GLU A 27 -10.83 14.49 1.36
C GLU A 27 -9.77 13.54 1.91
N THR A 28 -9.70 12.33 1.36
CA THR A 28 -8.75 11.31 1.79
C THR A 28 -7.30 11.74 1.61
N LYS A 29 -7.01 12.43 0.51
CA LYS A 29 -5.67 12.94 0.22
C LYS A 29 -5.18 13.92 1.29
N GLY A 30 -6.08 14.72 1.88
CA GLY A 30 -5.75 15.67 2.94
C GLY A 30 -5.19 14.97 4.17
N TRP A 31 -6.02 14.17 4.84
CA TRP A 31 -5.61 13.49 6.07
C TRP A 31 -4.49 12.48 5.83
N PHE A 32 -4.46 11.80 4.66
CA PHE A 32 -3.40 10.83 4.36
C PHE A 32 -2.02 11.49 4.33
N ASN A 33 -1.91 12.67 3.70
CA ASN A 33 -0.64 13.40 3.67
C ASN A 33 -0.18 13.83 5.06
N GLU A 34 -1.11 14.25 5.93
CA GLU A 34 -0.79 14.61 7.32
C GLU A 34 -0.27 13.42 8.11
N VAL A 35 -0.98 12.28 8.04
CA VAL A 35 -0.55 11.03 8.69
C VAL A 35 0.84 10.62 8.22
N MET A 36 1.10 10.69 6.92
CA MET A 36 2.39 10.29 6.37
C MET A 36 3.52 11.27 6.70
N ASN A 37 3.24 12.57 6.83
CA ASN A 37 4.23 13.54 7.31
C ASN A 37 4.65 13.26 8.76
N ILE A 38 3.72 12.75 9.59
CA ILE A 38 4.00 12.37 10.98
C ILE A 38 4.78 11.05 11.04
N LEU A 39 4.31 10.01 10.33
CA LEU A 39 4.87 8.65 10.42
C LEU A 39 6.14 8.45 9.59
N ALA A 40 6.32 9.21 8.52
CA ALA A 40 7.43 9.07 7.58
C ALA A 40 8.00 10.44 7.17
N PRO A 41 8.44 11.27 8.15
CA PRO A 41 8.89 12.63 7.87
C PRO A 41 10.02 12.63 6.84
N GLY A 42 9.89 13.49 5.83
CA GLY A 42 10.87 13.64 4.75
C GLY A 42 10.84 12.56 3.67
N LYS A 43 10.00 11.51 3.79
CA LYS A 43 9.82 10.52 2.72
C LYS A 43 8.77 11.00 1.73
N LYS A 44 9.15 11.07 0.45
CA LYS A 44 8.19 11.27 -0.65
C LYS A 44 7.45 9.95 -0.89
N ILE A 45 6.15 9.94 -0.62
CA ILE A 45 5.28 8.84 -1.03
C ILE A 45 4.82 9.15 -2.43
N ASN A 46 5.38 8.42 -3.40
CA ASN A 46 5.10 8.66 -4.81
C ASN A 46 3.64 8.32 -5.14
N ARG A 47 3.13 7.20 -4.60
CA ARG A 47 1.73 6.79 -4.77
C ARG A 47 1.32 5.78 -3.68
N PRO A 48 0.14 5.95 -3.06
CA PRO A 48 -0.43 4.91 -2.19
C PRO A 48 -0.79 3.68 -3.03
N HIS A 49 -0.50 2.51 -2.48
CA HIS A 49 -0.73 1.22 -3.14
C HIS A 49 -0.86 0.10 -2.09
N ILE A 50 -1.47 -1.01 -2.49
CA ILE A 50 -1.51 -2.25 -1.70
C ILE A 50 -0.58 -3.25 -2.38
N THR A 51 0.44 -3.73 -1.68
CA THR A 51 1.33 -4.77 -2.23
C THR A 51 0.56 -6.10 -2.29
N ILE A 52 0.49 -6.70 -3.48
CA ILE A 52 -0.16 -8.00 -3.71
C ILE A 52 0.87 -9.11 -3.62
N ALA A 53 2.04 -8.92 -4.25
CA ALA A 53 3.13 -9.87 -4.27
C ALA A 53 4.47 -9.13 -4.23
N ARG A 54 5.37 -9.56 -3.34
CA ARG A 54 6.68 -8.94 -3.11
C ARG A 54 7.82 -9.84 -3.60
N ASP A 55 8.95 -9.24 -3.93
CA ASP A 55 10.22 -9.93 -4.27
C ASP A 55 10.14 -10.97 -5.39
N ILE A 56 9.29 -10.72 -6.39
CA ILE A 56 9.14 -11.58 -7.56
C ILE A 56 10.43 -11.50 -8.41
N PRO A 57 11.10 -12.63 -8.70
CA PRO A 57 12.22 -12.66 -9.64
C PRO A 57 11.81 -12.13 -11.02
N ILE A 58 12.70 -11.41 -11.70
CA ILE A 58 12.38 -10.73 -12.96
C ILE A 58 11.81 -11.66 -14.04
N GLU A 59 12.30 -12.91 -14.10
CA GLU A 59 11.82 -13.92 -15.05
C GLU A 59 10.35 -14.26 -14.82
N SER A 60 9.97 -14.53 -13.56
CA SER A 60 8.58 -14.76 -13.16
C SER A 60 7.72 -13.52 -13.33
N PHE A 61 8.27 -12.34 -13.03
CA PHE A 61 7.55 -11.07 -13.20
C PHE A 61 7.19 -10.83 -14.66
N ASN A 62 8.10 -11.10 -15.60
CA ASN A 62 7.84 -10.94 -17.03
C ASN A 62 6.73 -11.86 -17.56
N ILE A 63 6.49 -12.98 -16.88
CA ILE A 63 5.38 -13.89 -17.16
C ILE A 63 4.08 -13.34 -16.55
N LEU A 64 4.12 -12.91 -15.28
CA LEU A 64 2.93 -12.49 -14.53
C LEU A 64 2.38 -11.13 -14.97
N TRP A 65 3.26 -10.14 -15.17
CA TRP A 65 2.88 -8.76 -15.37
C TRP A 65 1.92 -8.53 -16.56
N PRO A 66 2.10 -9.17 -17.73
CA PRO A 66 1.16 -9.04 -18.84
C PRO A 66 -0.28 -9.46 -18.51
N TYR A 67 -0.49 -10.34 -17.53
CA TYR A 67 -1.83 -10.70 -17.07
C TYR A 67 -2.46 -9.58 -16.24
N PHE A 68 -1.69 -9.00 -15.31
CA PHE A 68 -2.14 -7.86 -14.50
C PHE A 68 -2.47 -6.63 -15.36
N GLN A 69 -1.69 -6.38 -16.42
CA GLN A 69 -1.96 -5.26 -17.36
C GLN A 69 -3.27 -5.41 -18.13
N LYS A 70 -3.80 -6.63 -18.26
CA LYS A 70 -5.05 -6.92 -18.97
C LYS A 70 -6.22 -7.10 -18.01
N LEU A 71 -5.96 -7.12 -16.71
CA LEU A 71 -6.98 -7.36 -15.71
C LEU A 71 -7.70 -6.05 -15.40
N GLU A 72 -8.99 -6.01 -15.71
CA GLU A 72 -9.84 -4.90 -15.27
C GLU A 72 -10.32 -5.18 -13.84
N TYR A 73 -9.77 -4.45 -12.87
CA TYR A 73 -10.19 -4.53 -11.48
C TYR A 73 -10.44 -3.10 -10.96
N ASN A 74 -11.68 -2.84 -10.57
CA ASN A 74 -12.09 -1.59 -9.95
C ASN A 74 -12.86 -1.90 -8.68
N ASP A 75 -12.43 -1.29 -7.57
CA ASP A 75 -13.05 -1.51 -6.28
C ASP A 75 -12.98 -0.25 -5.42
N ARG A 76 -13.94 -0.07 -4.53
CA ARG A 76 -14.07 1.10 -3.67
C ARG A 76 -14.22 0.68 -2.23
N PHE A 77 -13.45 1.35 -1.37
CA PHE A 77 -13.52 1.13 0.05
C PHE A 77 -13.34 2.44 0.82
N ILE A 78 -13.84 2.40 2.06
CA ILE A 78 -13.71 3.46 3.04
C ILE A 78 -12.76 2.96 4.11
N MET A 79 -11.77 3.76 4.47
CA MET A 79 -10.95 3.46 5.63
C MET A 79 -11.71 3.84 6.89
N ASP A 80 -11.81 2.92 7.83
CA ASP A 80 -12.51 3.08 9.10
C ASP A 80 -11.52 3.19 10.29
N HIS A 81 -10.27 2.77 10.11
CA HIS A 81 -9.22 2.90 11.12
C HIS A 81 -7.81 2.86 10.53
N LEU A 82 -6.84 3.25 11.37
CA LEU A 82 -5.41 3.02 11.21
C LEU A 82 -4.95 2.00 12.25
N ASP A 83 -4.30 0.93 11.80
CA ASP A 83 -3.58 0.01 12.68
C ASP A 83 -2.11 0.41 12.81
N ILE A 84 -1.65 0.54 14.05
CA ILE A 84 -0.25 0.68 14.42
C ILE A 84 0.25 -0.72 14.74
N LEU A 85 1.27 -1.14 13.99
CA LEU A 85 1.90 -2.45 14.15
C LEU A 85 3.30 -2.29 14.72
N GLU A 86 3.73 -3.30 15.49
CA GLU A 86 5.09 -3.40 16.02
C GLU A 86 5.78 -4.65 15.47
N GLN A 87 7.10 -4.59 15.30
CA GLN A 87 7.92 -5.71 14.89
C GLN A 87 9.20 -5.73 15.73
N GLU A 88 9.52 -6.88 16.30
CA GLU A 88 10.80 -7.06 16.96
C GLU A 88 11.93 -7.05 15.94
N ILE A 89 12.86 -6.10 16.09
CA ILE A 89 13.97 -5.88 15.14
C ILE A 89 14.96 -7.06 15.16
N SER A 90 15.00 -7.84 16.24
CA SER A 90 15.93 -8.96 16.44
C SER A 90 15.65 -10.18 15.56
N ASP A 91 14.43 -10.33 15.03
CA ASP A 91 14.08 -11.44 14.15
C ASP A 91 13.35 -10.92 12.91
N TYR A 92 14.06 -10.95 11.78
CA TYR A 92 13.54 -10.49 10.48
C TYR A 92 12.30 -11.26 10.01
N TYR A 93 12.09 -12.48 10.53
CA TYR A 93 10.94 -13.30 10.21
C TYR A 93 9.79 -13.15 11.22
N CYS A 94 9.99 -12.36 12.28
CA CYS A 94 8.94 -12.10 13.25
C CYS A 94 7.78 -11.34 12.58
N PRO A 95 6.54 -11.86 12.67
CA PRO A 95 5.39 -11.19 12.10
C PRO A 95 5.16 -9.84 12.78
N MET A 96 4.63 -8.88 12.03
CA MET A 96 4.15 -7.64 12.61
C MET A 96 2.94 -7.93 13.50
N LEU A 97 3.00 -7.51 14.76
CA LEU A 97 1.94 -7.68 15.73
C LEU A 97 1.11 -6.39 15.87
N PRO A 98 -0.22 -6.49 16.07
CA PRO A 98 -1.04 -5.31 16.35
C PRO A 98 -0.65 -4.68 17.69
N PHE A 99 -0.27 -3.40 17.67
CA PHE A 99 0.01 -2.62 18.88
C PHE A 99 -1.19 -1.75 19.28
N ARG A 100 -1.78 -1.03 18.32
CA ARG A 100 -2.90 -0.13 18.59
C ARG A 100 -3.76 0.10 17.36
N LYS A 101 -5.07 0.22 17.56
CA LYS A 101 -6.02 0.65 16.54
C LYS A 101 -6.52 2.07 16.82
N ILE A 102 -6.55 2.91 15.80
CA ILE A 102 -7.08 4.28 15.85
C ILE A 102 -8.24 4.37 14.88
N ALA A 103 -9.47 4.40 15.40
CA ALA A 103 -10.65 4.56 14.56
C ALA A 103 -10.70 5.99 13.97
N PHE A 104 -11.08 6.09 12.70
CA PHE A 104 -11.45 7.37 12.11
C PHE A 104 -12.88 7.68 12.54
N SER A 105 -13.08 8.82 13.19
CA SER A 105 -14.43 9.26 13.56
C SER A 105 -15.23 9.47 12.30
N LYS A 106 -16.43 8.88 12.22
CA LYS A 106 -17.40 9.31 11.21
C LYS A 106 -17.73 10.77 11.49
N SER A 107 -17.51 11.64 10.52
CA SER A 107 -18.18 12.92 10.48
C SER A 107 -19.67 12.61 10.36
N ASP A 108 -20.46 12.87 11.40
CA ASP A 108 -21.92 12.83 11.28
C ASP A 108 -22.32 13.88 10.22
N CYS A 109 -22.90 13.43 9.12
CA CYS A 109 -23.60 14.30 8.16
C CYS A 109 -25.06 14.47 8.59
#